data_AF-A0A5K1GBH4-F1
#
_entry.id   AF-A0A5K1GBH4-F1
#
_cell.length_a   1.000
_cell.length_b   1.000
_cell.length_c   1.000
_cell.angle_alpha   90.00
_cell.angle_beta   90.00
_cell.angle_gamma   90.00
#
_symmetry.space_group_name_H-M   'P 1'
#
loop_
_entity.id
_entity.type
_entity.pdbx_description
1 polymer ?
#
loop_
_entity_poly.entity_id
_entity_poly.type
_entity_poly.pdbx_seq_one_letter_code
_entity_poly.pdbx_strand_id
1 'polypeptide(L)' 'VLQNQEAVDLVRHIKNPQTAAKRLTTEALNKASNDDISCIVIRFGH' A
#
# COMPACT_ATOMS: atom_id res chain seq x y z
N VAL A 1 -3.36 8.14 9.42
CA VAL A 1 -2.05 7.88 8.77
C VAL A 1 -1.73 6.39 8.93
N LEU A 2 -1.40 5.71 7.83
CA LEU A 2 -1.07 4.28 7.80
C LEU A 2 0.34 4.04 8.37
N GLN A 3 0.51 3.08 9.28
CA GLN A 3 1.82 2.72 9.85
C GLN A 3 2.62 1.83 8.88
N ASN A 4 3.95 1.92 8.91
CA ASN A 4 4.82 1.16 7.99
C ASN A 4 4.61 -0.36 8.08
N GLN A 5 4.57 -0.90 9.30
CA GLN A 5 4.39 -2.34 9.49
C GLN A 5 3.00 -2.80 9.03
N GLU A 6 1.98 -2.00 9.31
CA GLU A 6 0.61 -2.26 8.88
C GLU A 6 0.49 -2.24 7.35
N ALA A 7 1.19 -1.31 6.69
CA ALA A 7 1.28 -1.25 5.23
C ALA A 7 1.90 -2.53 4.65
N VAL A 8 3.00 -3.01 5.23
CA VAL A 8 3.66 -4.25 4.79
C VAL A 8 2.77 -5.47 4.99
N ASP A 9 2.16 -5.61 6.17
CA ASP A 9 1.30 -6.75 6.49
C ASP A 9 0.05 -6.81 5.60
N LEU A 10 -0.47 -5.65 5.21
CA LEU A 10 -1.59 -5.53 4.28
C LEU A 10 -1.26 -6.09 2.88
N VAL A 11 -0.05 -5.83 2.36
CA VAL A 11 0.28 -6.18 0.96
C VAL A 11 1.23 -7.34 0.77
N ARG A 12 1.89 -7.84 1.82
CA ARG A 12 2.88 -8.92 1.71
C ARG A 12 2.34 -10.20 1.07
N HIS A 13 1.03 -10.43 1.15
CA HIS A 13 0.35 -11.59 0.57
C HIS A 13 -0.01 -11.41 -0.92
N ILE A 14 0.08 -10.19 -1.45
CA ILE A 14 -0.33 -9.85 -2.81
C ILE A 14 0.87 -10.03 -3.75
N LYS A 15 0.76 -10.98 -4.69
CA LYS A 15 1.86 -11.26 -5.62
C LYS A 15 2.09 -10.16 -6.65
N ASN A 16 1.01 -9.51 -7.09
CA ASN A 16 1.06 -8.46 -8.10
C ASN A 16 1.33 -7.09 -7.43
N PRO A 17 2.43 -6.41 -7.77
CA PRO A 17 2.81 -5.14 -7.15
C PRO A 17 1.81 -4.00 -7.43
N GLN A 18 1.15 -4.01 -8.59
CA GLN A 18 0.13 -3.02 -8.93
C GLN A 18 -1.14 -3.20 -8.08
N THR A 19 -1.55 -4.45 -7.84
CA THR A 19 -2.66 -4.76 -6.93
C THR A 19 -2.32 -4.38 -5.49
N ALA A 20 -1.07 -4.62 -5.06
CA ALA A 20 -0.58 -4.21 -3.75
C ALA A 20 -0.63 -2.67 -3.58
N ALA A 21 -0.11 -1.93 -4.56
CA ALA A 21 -0.15 -0.47 -4.54
C ALA A 21 -1.58 0.06 -4.48
N LYS A 22 -2.49 -0.47 -5.31
CA LYS A 22 -3.91 -0.07 -5.28
C LYS A 22 -4.53 -0.31 -3.91
N ARG A 23 -4.25 -1.46 -3.29
CA ARG A 23 -4.77 -1.77 -1.95
C ARG A 23 -4.22 -0.81 -0.89
N LEU A 24 -2.93 -0.49 -0.93
CA LEU A 24 -2.32 0.49 -0.03
C LEU A 24 -2.94 1.87 -0.17
N THR A 25 -3.12 2.36 -1.39
CA THR A 25 -3.75 3.66 -1.63
C THR A 25 -5.19 3.69 -1.10
N THR A 26 -5.98 2.63 -1.32
CA THR A 26 -7.35 2.55 -0.80
C THR A 26 -7.40 2.54 0.72
N GLU A 27 -6.56 1.75 1.40
CA GLU A 27 -6.54 1.71 2.87
C GLU A 27 -6.00 3.02 3.46
N ALA A 28 -5.01 3.64 2.82
CA ALA A 28 -4.49 4.95 3.23
C ALA A 28 -5.55 6.06 3.09
N LEU A 29 -6.28 6.08 1.96
CA LEU A 29 -7.39 7.01 1.72
C LEU A 29 -8.49 6.84 2.78
N ASN A 30 -8.88 5.60 3.08
CA ASN A 30 -9.90 5.30 4.09
C ASN A 30 -9.47 5.68 5.52
N LYS A 31 -8.19 5.54 5.86
CA LYS A 31 -7.67 5.79 7.22
C LYS A 31 -7.31 7.24 7.51
N ALA A 32 -7.08 8.05 6.49
CA ALA A 32 -7.01 9.51 6.54
C ALA A 32 -6.41 10.02 5.23
N SER A 33 -7.17 10.78 4.43
CA SER A 33 -6.63 12.00 3.81
C SER A 33 -7.72 12.78 3.07
N ASN A 34 -7.81 14.08 3.35
CA ASN A 34 -8.37 15.07 2.43
C ASN A 34 -7.30 15.58 1.43
N ASP A 35 -6.07 15.05 1.49
CA ASP A 35 -4.94 15.37 0.59
C ASP A 35 -4.61 14.21 -0.38
N ASP A 36 -3.94 14.54 -1.48
CA ASP A 36 -3.47 13.60 -2.50
C ASP A 36 -2.40 12.63 -1.95
N ILE A 37 -2.68 11.33 -2.00
CA ILE A 37 -1.75 10.26 -1.59
C ILE A 37 -1.16 9.56 -2.82
N SER A 38 0.17 9.43 -2.86
CA SER A 38 0.88 8.62 -3.85
C SER A 38 1.64 7.46 -3.17
N CYS A 39 1.59 6.25 -3.73
CA CYS A 39 2.37 5.11 -3.24
C CYS A 39 3.04 4.33 -4.39
N ILE A 40 4.21 3.74 -4.11
CA ILE A 40 4.98 2.91 -5.04
C ILE A 40 5.30 1.59 -4.36
N VAL A 41 5.04 0.47 -5.04
CA VAL A 41 5.39 -0.88 -4.57
C VAL A 41 6.38 -1.52 -5.53
N ILE A 42 7.55 -1.88 -5.00
CA ILE A 42 8.60 -2.57 -5.74
C ILE A 42 8.72 -3.99 -5.17
N ARG A 43 8.66 -5.00 -6.04
CA ARG A 43 8.91 -6.39 -5.67
C ARG A 43 10.24 -6.82 -6.26
N PHE A 44 11.21 -7.09 -5.39
CA PHE A 44 12.48 -7.68 -5.80
C PHE A 44 12.24 -9.16 -6.12
N GLY A 45 12.58 -9.57 -7.34
CA GLY A 45 12.66 -10.99 -7.70
C GLY A 45 14.01 -11.53 -7.22
N HIS A 46 13.97 -12.56 -6.41
CA HIS A 46 15.15 -13.36 -6.08
C HIS A 46 15.08 -14.66 -6.86
#